data_AF-A0A656DB51-F1
#
_entry.id   AF-A0A656DB51-F1
#
_cell.length_a   1.000
_cell.length_b   1.000
_cell.length_c   1.000
_cell.angle_alpha   90.00
_cell.angle_beta   90.00
_cell.angle_gamma   90.00
#
_symmetry.space_group_name_H-M   'P 1'
#
loop_
_entity.id
_entity.type
_entity.pdbx_description
1 polymer ?
#
loop_
_entity_poly.entity_id
_entity_poly.type
_entity_poly.pdbx_seq_one_letter_code
_entity_poly.pdbx_strand_id
1 'polypeptide(L)'
;MSVICKILVYTNDANFSDKMKRVFGSEEYVLRVVGLFTEVVEILHFELYDVLVIETEFMGEMNGLLKIADNVLLGIPIVVACGESKLKIVDGENSRFYFVSKFSDPEEWKKVIQMAVSENYIITTKGAQT
;
A
#
# COMPACT_ATOMS: atom_id res chain seq x y z
N MET A 1 13.89 17.92 4.35
CA MET A 1 14.11 16.66 5.09
C MET A 1 13.74 15.53 4.15
N SER A 2 14.64 14.59 3.87
CA SER A 2 14.25 13.38 3.13
C SER A 2 13.54 12.46 4.13
N VAL A 3 12.23 12.27 3.96
CA VAL A 3 11.44 11.35 4.79
C VAL A 3 11.55 9.98 4.14
N ILE A 4 12.08 9.00 4.87
CA ILE A 4 12.19 7.61 4.41
C ILE A 4 10.78 7.00 4.42
N CYS A 5 10.33 6.46 3.28
CA CYS A 5 9.01 5.85 3.15
C CYS A 5 9.04 4.37 3.57
N LYS A 6 8.26 4.02 4.60
CA LYS A 6 8.08 2.66 5.11
C LYS A 6 6.93 1.95 4.38
N ILE A 7 7.26 0.88 3.68
CA ILE A 7 6.33 0.08 2.87
C ILE A 7 6.19 -1.30 3.50
N LEU A 8 4.96 -1.68 3.84
CA LEU A 8 4.61 -3.05 4.21
C LEU A 8 4.02 -3.74 2.98
N VAL A 9 4.53 -4.90 2.61
CA VAL A 9 4.03 -5.69 1.49
C VAL A 9 3.47 -7.01 2.01
N TYR A 10 2.21 -7.26 1.71
CA TYR A 10 1.57 -8.55 1.90
C TYR A 10 1.53 -9.31 0.58
N THR A 11 2.27 -10.42 0.49
CA THR A 11 2.29 -11.30 -0.68
C THR A 11 2.84 -12.68 -0.31
N ASN A 12 2.31 -13.72 -0.94
CA ASN A 12 2.90 -15.07 -0.94
C ASN A 12 3.65 -15.38 -2.26
N ASP A 13 3.66 -14.45 -3.23
CA ASP A 13 4.37 -14.57 -4.50
C ASP A 13 5.83 -14.13 -4.33
N ALA A 14 6.74 -15.11 -4.40
CA ALA A 14 8.18 -14.87 -4.31
C ALA A 14 8.70 -13.94 -5.41
N ASN A 15 8.17 -14.05 -6.64
CA ASN A 15 8.57 -13.20 -7.75
C ASN A 15 8.14 -11.76 -7.52
N PHE A 16 6.93 -11.56 -6.98
CA PHE A 16 6.44 -10.24 -6.63
C PHE A 16 7.25 -9.64 -5.48
N SER A 17 7.53 -10.41 -4.43
CA SER A 17 8.45 -10.01 -3.34
C SER A 17 9.79 -9.51 -3.88
N ASP A 18 10.44 -10.28 -4.76
CA ASP A 18 11.75 -9.93 -5.30
C ASP A 18 11.70 -8.74 -6.26
N LYS A 19 10.57 -8.57 -6.98
CA LYS A 19 10.31 -7.34 -7.73
C LYS A 19 10.25 -6.13 -6.80
N MET A 20 9.45 -6.19 -5.72
CA MET A 20 9.29 -5.05 -4.81
C MET A 20 10.62 -4.66 -4.14
N LYS A 21 11.43 -5.65 -3.74
CA LYS A 21 12.78 -5.41 -3.20
C LYS A 21 13.70 -4.71 -4.22
N ARG A 22 13.60 -5.06 -5.51
CA ARG A 22 14.38 -4.39 -6.57
C ARG A 22 13.90 -2.96 -6.84
N VAL A 23 12.58 -2.74 -6.82
CA VAL A 23 12.00 -1.40 -7.07
C VAL A 23 12.28 -0.44 -5.92
N PHE A 24 12.17 -0.91 -4.67
CA PHE A 24 12.23 -0.09 -3.45
C PHE A 24 13.45 -0.41 -2.57
N GLY A 25 14.54 -0.91 -3.16
CA GLY A 25 15.78 -1.24 -2.44
C GLY A 25 16.74 -0.06 -2.27
N SER A 26 16.28 1.19 -2.41
CA SER A 26 17.10 2.39 -2.25
C SER A 26 17.03 2.96 -0.83
N GLU A 27 17.92 3.91 -0.51
CA GLU A 27 17.97 4.59 0.80
C GLU A 27 16.70 5.38 1.15
N GLU A 28 15.83 5.62 0.17
CA GLU A 28 14.58 6.39 0.33
C GLU A 28 13.43 5.54 0.86
N TYR A 29 13.57 4.20 0.90
CA TYR A 29 12.50 3.29 1.27
C TYR A 29 12.96 2.25 2.29
N VAL A 30 12.05 1.86 3.18
CA VAL A 30 12.20 0.70 4.05
C VAL A 30 11.09 -0.28 3.71
N LEU A 31 11.46 -1.42 3.15
CA LEU A 31 10.53 -2.45 2.71
C LEU A 31 10.50 -3.61 3.71
N ARG A 32 9.30 -3.98 4.18
CA ARG A 32 9.07 -5.27 4.86
C ARG A 32 8.05 -6.08 4.06
N VAL A 33 8.35 -7.36 3.85
CA VAL A 33 7.46 -8.29 3.13
C VAL A 33 7.00 -9.38 4.08
N VAL A 34 5.70 -9.67 4.09
CA VAL A 34 5.06 -10.70 4.94
C VAL A 34 4.13 -11.57 4.12
N GLY A 35 4.02 -12.85 4.52
CA GLY A 35 3.27 -13.87 3.78
C GLY A 35 1.88 -14.14 4.36
N LEU A 36 1.62 -13.72 5.60
CA LEU A 36 0.35 -13.94 6.29
C LEU A 36 -0.33 -12.62 6.62
N PHE A 37 -1.65 -12.55 6.42
CA PHE A 37 -2.41 -11.35 6.76
C PHE A 37 -2.42 -11.08 8.28
N THR A 38 -2.31 -12.11 9.12
CA THR A 38 -2.18 -11.95 10.58
C THR A 38 -0.92 -11.18 10.95
N GLU A 39 0.20 -11.39 10.24
CA GLU A 39 1.43 -10.63 10.44
C GLU A 39 1.24 -9.16 10.08
N VAL A 40 0.45 -8.87 9.03
CA VAL A 40 0.11 -7.47 8.65
C VAL A 40 -0.58 -6.76 9.81
N VAL A 41 -1.60 -7.40 10.39
CA VAL A 41 -2.36 -6.83 11.51
C VAL A 41 -1.47 -6.64 12.74
N GLU A 42 -0.66 -7.64 13.10
CA GLU A 42 0.27 -7.55 14.22
C GLU A 42 1.29 -6.42 14.03
N ILE A 43 1.91 -6.34 12.85
CA ILE A 43 2.90 -5.31 12.54
C ILE A 43 2.28 -3.92 12.60
N LEU A 44 1.13 -3.71 11.95
CA LEU A 44 0.48 -2.40 11.94
C LEU A 44 -0.10 -2.00 13.31
N HIS A 45 -0.26 -2.95 14.23
CA HIS A 45 -0.61 -2.65 15.62
C HIS A 45 0.55 -2.03 16.42
N PHE A 46 1.80 -2.40 16.12
CA PHE A 46 2.98 -1.97 16.89
C PHE A 46 3.91 -1.01 16.14
N GLU A 47 3.86 -1.01 14.82
CA GLU A 47 4.76 -0.26 13.95
C GLU A 47 3.98 0.62 12.97
N LEU A 48 4.46 1.84 12.76
CA LEU A 48 3.90 2.75 11.75
C LEU A 48 4.52 2.48 10.38
N TYR A 49 3.64 2.34 9.39
CA TYR A 49 3.96 2.23 7.98
C TYR A 49 3.21 3.30 7.19
N ASP A 50 3.83 3.81 6.13
CA ASP A 50 3.27 4.88 5.34
C ASP A 50 2.31 4.36 4.26
N VAL A 51 2.45 3.09 3.88
CA VAL A 51 1.61 2.43 2.87
C VAL A 51 1.64 0.91 3.06
N LEU A 52 0.49 0.29 2.83
CA LEU A 52 0.34 -1.16 2.71
C LEU A 52 0.16 -1.53 1.25
N VAL A 53 1.00 -2.42 0.73
CA VAL A 53 0.87 -3.04 -0.58
C VAL A 53 0.32 -4.46 -0.41
N ILE A 54 -0.75 -4.79 -1.11
CA ILE A 54 -1.39 -6.11 -1.08
C ILE A 54 -1.31 -6.68 -2.49
N GLU A 55 -0.63 -7.81 -2.67
CA GLU A 55 -0.67 -8.55 -3.93
C GLU A 55 -1.80 -9.57 -3.90
N THR A 56 -2.51 -9.69 -5.02
CA THR A 56 -3.60 -10.65 -5.16
C THR A 56 -3.77 -11.12 -6.60
N GLU A 57 -4.06 -12.41 -6.73
CA GLU A 57 -4.39 -13.04 -8.02
C GLU A 57 -5.90 -12.98 -8.34
N PHE A 58 -6.77 -12.81 -7.34
CA PHE A 58 -8.22 -12.93 -7.49
C PHE A 58 -8.99 -11.80 -6.77
N MET A 59 -9.63 -10.93 -7.55
CA MET A 59 -10.50 -9.84 -7.07
C MET A 59 -11.64 -10.29 -6.14
N GLY A 60 -12.08 -11.56 -6.21
CA GLY A 60 -13.18 -12.10 -5.41
C GLY A 60 -12.84 -12.25 -3.92
N GLU A 61 -11.66 -12.77 -3.60
CA GLU A 61 -11.17 -12.92 -2.22
C GLU A 61 -10.74 -11.56 -1.63
N MET A 62 -10.32 -10.66 -2.51
CA MET A 62 -9.87 -9.32 -2.19
C MET A 62 -10.96 -8.45 -1.54
N ASN A 63 -12.24 -8.59 -1.90
CA ASN A 63 -13.31 -7.77 -1.31
C ASN A 63 -13.46 -7.99 0.20
N GLY A 64 -13.30 -9.23 0.68
CA GLY A 64 -13.33 -9.53 2.12
C GLY A 64 -12.13 -8.95 2.84
N LEU A 65 -10.95 -9.12 2.26
CA LEU A 65 -9.69 -8.64 2.82
C LEU A 65 -9.61 -7.11 2.84
N LEU A 66 -10.03 -6.43 1.77
CA LEU A 66 -10.10 -4.97 1.71
C LEU A 66 -11.13 -4.42 2.68
N LYS A 67 -12.28 -5.08 2.88
CA LYS A 67 -13.25 -4.69 3.91
C LYS A 67 -12.66 -4.79 5.31
N ILE A 68 -11.90 -5.85 5.60
CA ILE A 68 -11.21 -5.99 6.89
C ILE A 68 -10.15 -4.89 7.03
N ALA A 69 -9.35 -4.65 5.98
CA ALA A 69 -8.33 -3.61 5.97
C ALA A 69 -8.94 -2.20 6.16
N ASP A 70 -10.07 -1.91 5.53
CA ASP A 70 -10.82 -0.65 5.66
C ASP A 70 -11.30 -0.39 7.09
N ASN A 71 -11.63 -1.44 7.84
CA ASN A 71 -12.15 -1.33 9.21
C ASN A 71 -11.06 -1.41 10.27
N VAL A 72 -9.99 -2.18 10.04
CA VAL A 72 -8.95 -2.46 11.02
C VAL A 72 -7.74 -1.54 10.85
N LEU A 73 -7.42 -1.15 9.61
CA LEU A 73 -6.22 -0.41 9.25
C LEU A 73 -6.55 1.04 8.92
N LEU A 74 -7.19 1.73 9.87
CA LEU A 74 -7.63 3.11 9.70
C LEU A 74 -6.46 4.04 9.34
N GLY A 75 -6.57 4.70 8.18
CA GLY A 75 -5.69 5.80 7.79
C GLY A 75 -4.39 5.43 7.07
N ILE A 76 -4.05 4.14 6.94
CA ILE A 76 -2.94 3.73 6.06
C ILE A 76 -3.45 3.61 4.61
N PRO A 77 -2.78 4.23 3.61
CA PRO A 77 -3.16 4.06 2.23
C PRO A 77 -2.87 2.63 1.78
N ILE A 78 -3.77 2.06 0.99
CA ILE A 78 -3.69 0.67 0.54
C ILE A 78 -3.52 0.63 -0.97
N VAL A 79 -2.39 0.10 -1.41
CA VAL A 79 -2.10 -0.16 -2.83
C VAL A 79 -2.31 -1.64 -3.10
N VAL A 80 -3.08 -1.96 -4.13
CA VAL A 80 -3.43 -3.33 -4.50
C VAL A 80 -2.76 -3.68 -5.82
N ALA A 81 -1.82 -4.61 -5.77
CA ALA A 81 -1.14 -5.17 -6.94
C ALA A 81 -2.01 -6.29 -7.52
N CYS A 82 -2.55 -6.08 -8.73
CA CYS A 82 -3.50 -7.01 -9.34
C CYS A 82 -3.34 -7.09 -10.86
N GLY A 83 -4.17 -7.88 -11.53
CA GLY A 83 -4.18 -8.02 -13.00
C GLY A 83 -4.80 -6.83 -13.76
N GLU A 84 -5.00 -5.68 -13.12
CA GLU A 84 -5.53 -4.49 -13.78
C GLU A 84 -4.59 -4.00 -14.89
N SER A 85 -5.18 -3.44 -15.96
CA SER A 85 -4.43 -2.90 -17.10
C SER A 85 -4.08 -1.42 -16.97
N LYS A 86 -4.75 -0.72 -16.03
CA LYS A 86 -4.56 0.70 -15.72
C LYS A 86 -4.74 0.92 -14.24
N LEU A 87 -4.13 1.99 -13.73
CA LEU A 87 -4.40 2.49 -12.39
C LEU A 87 -5.90 2.75 -12.21
N LYS A 88 -6.48 2.18 -11.15
CA LYS A 88 -7.85 2.40 -10.72
C LYS A 88 -7.86 2.79 -9.26
N ILE A 89 -8.62 3.82 -8.91
CA ILE A 89 -8.73 4.30 -7.53
C ILE A 89 -10.16 4.09 -7.08
N VAL A 90 -10.35 3.56 -5.88
CA VAL A 90 -11.67 3.31 -5.28
C VAL A 90 -11.64 3.81 -3.84
N ASP A 91 -12.63 4.61 -3.46
CA ASP A 91 -12.84 5.01 -2.07
C ASP A 91 -13.63 3.91 -1.33
N GLY A 92 -13.10 3.47 -0.19
CA GLY A 92 -13.78 2.64 0.80
C GLY A 92 -14.59 3.48 1.80
N GLU A 93 -14.97 2.88 2.92
CA GLU A 93 -15.64 3.59 4.02
C GLU A 93 -14.65 4.46 4.81
N ASN A 94 -13.42 3.99 5.05
CA ASN A 94 -12.41 4.71 5.83
C ASN A 94 -11.03 4.82 5.14
N SER A 95 -10.82 4.10 4.04
CA SER A 95 -9.54 4.02 3.33
C SER A 95 -9.72 4.22 1.82
N ARG A 96 -8.66 4.68 1.16
CA ARG A 96 -8.59 4.78 -0.30
C ARG A 96 -7.72 3.64 -0.85
N PHE A 97 -8.24 2.95 -1.86
CA PHE A 97 -7.59 1.82 -2.51
C PHE A 97 -7.05 2.21 -3.88
N TYR A 98 -5.78 1.92 -4.11
CA TYR A 98 -5.08 2.18 -5.38
C TYR A 98 -4.74 0.86 -6.06
N PHE A 99 -5.51 0.48 -7.07
CA PHE A 99 -5.29 -0.72 -7.85
C PHE A 99 -4.31 -0.43 -8.98
N VAL A 100 -3.18 -1.13 -8.98
CA VAL A 100 -2.12 -1.00 -9.99
C VAL A 100 -1.77 -2.38 -10.54
N SER A 101 -1.30 -2.42 -11.79
CA SER A 101 -0.88 -3.68 -12.39
C SER A 101 0.32 -4.25 -11.62
N LYS A 102 0.25 -5.52 -11.21
CA LYS A 102 1.43 -6.20 -10.64
C LYS A 102 2.59 -6.31 -11.62
N PHE A 103 2.34 -6.09 -12.91
CA PHE A 103 3.33 -6.09 -13.99
C PHE A 103 3.88 -4.70 -14.35
N SER A 104 3.35 -3.62 -13.75
CA SER A 104 3.80 -2.24 -13.97
C SER A 104 5.31 -2.05 -13.79
N ASP A 105 5.89 -1.11 -14.52
CA ASP A 105 7.32 -0.80 -14.43
C ASP A 105 7.68 -0.11 -13.10
N PRO A 106 8.98 -0.06 -12.72
CA PRO A 106 9.41 0.54 -11.46
C PRO A 106 9.00 2.01 -11.27
N GLU A 107 8.95 2.80 -12.34
CA GLU A 107 8.61 4.22 -12.25
C GLU A 107 7.11 4.43 -12.02
N GLU A 108 6.27 3.61 -12.64
CA GLU A 108 4.83 3.58 -12.34
C GLU A 108 4.58 3.19 -10.87
N TRP A 109 5.28 2.16 -10.37
CA TRP A 109 5.18 1.75 -8.96
C TRP A 109 5.53 2.87 -7.99
N LYS A 110 6.65 3.57 -8.20
CA LYS A 110 7.06 4.70 -7.36
C LYS A 110 6.03 5.83 -7.39
N LYS A 111 5.48 6.15 -8.57
CA LYS A 111 4.45 7.18 -8.71
C LYS A 111 3.18 6.83 -7.94
N VAL A 112 2.73 5.58 -8.02
CA VAL A 112 1.53 5.12 -7.28
C VAL A 112 1.74 5.20 -5.78
N ILE A 113 2.90 4.73 -5.28
CA ILE A 113 3.24 4.83 -3.85
C ILE A 113 3.30 6.29 -3.41
N GLN A 114 3.98 7.16 -4.17
CA GLN A 114 4.09 8.58 -3.85
C GLN A 114 2.71 9.25 -3.81
N MET A 115 1.84 8.97 -4.79
CA MET A 115 0.48 9.47 -4.82
C MET A 115 -0.30 8.99 -3.60
N ALA A 116 -0.28 7.69 -3.31
CA ALA A 116 -1.01 7.09 -2.20
C ALA A 116 -0.60 7.67 -0.84
N VAL A 117 0.70 7.85 -0.63
CA VAL A 117 1.28 8.46 0.57
C VAL A 117 0.92 9.95 0.63
N SER A 118 1.24 10.73 -0.39
CA SER A 118 1.06 12.20 -0.37
C SER A 118 -0.39 12.64 -0.16
N GLU A 119 -1.37 11.92 -0.71
CA GLU A 119 -2.79 12.22 -0.52
C GLU A 119 -3.28 11.95 0.91
N ASN A 120 -2.72 10.93 1.58
CA ASN A 120 -3.06 10.63 2.98
C ASN A 120 -2.40 11.59 4.00
N TYR A 121 -1.27 12.20 3.66
CA TYR A 121 -0.64 13.25 4.49
C TYR A 121 -1.35 14.62 4.41
N ILE A 122 -2.39 14.78 3.59
CA ILE A 122 -3.17 16.04 3.47
C ILE A 122 -4.23 16.20 4.58
N ILE A 123 -4.34 15.25 5.52
CA ILE A 123 -5.16 15.43 6.73
C ILE A 123 -4.33 16.16 7.81
N THR A 124 -4.18 17.48 7.65
CA THR A 124 -4.36 18.58 8.64
C THR A 124 -3.55 19.82 8.25
N THR A 125 -3.98 20.57 7.24
CA THR A 125 -3.73 22.04 7.20
C THR A 125 -4.94 22.85 6.69
N LYS A 126 -6.09 22.21 6.48
CA LYS A 126 -7.37 22.91 6.19
C LYS A 126 -8.24 23.15 7.43
N GLY A 127 -7.62 23.28 8.60
CA GLY A 127 -8.32 23.58 9.87
C GLY A 127 -7.67 24.64 10.74
N ALA A 128 -6.59 25.29 10.27
CA ALA A 128 -5.87 26.30 11.05
C ALA A 128 -5.86 27.67 10.36
N GLN A 129 -6.96 28.06 9.72
CA GLN A 129 -7.26 29.46 9.40
C GLN A 129 -8.78 29.65 9.35
N THR A 130 -9.37 30.06 10.47
CA THR A 130 -10.37 31.13 10.59
C THR A 130 -10.65 31.41 12.05
#